data_AF-A0A5C8LSV9-F1
#
_entry.id   AF-A0A5C8LSV9-F1
#
_cell.length_a   1.000
_cell.length_b   1.000
_cell.length_c   1.000
_cell.angle_alpha   90.00
_cell.angle_beta   90.00
_cell.angle_gamma   90.00
#
_symmetry.space_group_name_H-M   'P 1'
#
loop_
_entity.id
_entity.type
_entity.pdbx_description
1 polymer ?
#
loop_
_entity_poly.entity_id
_entity_poly.type
_entity_poly.pdbx_seq_one_letter_code
_entity_poly.pdbx_strand_id
1 'polypeptide(L)' 'MTNVLKKITIGNPLFNLEMTKELKAYNEAKSDEEIANIYHNLLNQSENKKNEVLRNFTFAMIAFSTGRNLTPQLWYYEN' A
#
# COMPACT_ATOMS: atom_id res chain seq x y z
N MET A 1 2.32 20.69 8.29
CA MET A 1 1.68 19.44 8.73
C MET A 1 2.77 18.40 8.89
N THR A 2 2.81 17.72 10.03
CA THR A 2 3.79 16.63 10.26
C THR A 2 3.23 15.36 9.66
N ASN A 3 3.99 14.72 8.77
CA ASN A 3 3.59 13.42 8.21
C ASN A 3 3.68 12.35 9.29
N VAL A 4 2.63 11.54 9.42
CA VAL A 4 2.57 10.39 10.34
C VAL A 4 2.76 9.05 9.61
N LEU A 5 2.53 9.00 8.30
CA LEU A 5 2.67 7.79 7.51
C LEU A 5 4.14 7.53 7.16
N LYS A 6 4.60 6.32 7.48
CA LYS A 6 5.97 5.88 7.13
C LYS A 6 6.02 5.43 5.68
N LYS A 7 7.08 5.85 4.97
CA LYS A 7 7.37 5.37 3.62
C LYS A 7 8.28 4.15 3.65
N ILE A 8 8.01 3.18 2.80
CA ILE A 8 8.92 2.07 2.54
C ILE A 8 10.01 2.56 1.58
N THR A 9 11.21 2.77 2.10
CA THR A 9 12.36 3.29 1.33
C THR A 9 13.24 2.18 0.75
N ILE A 10 13.21 0.99 1.33
CA ILE A 10 14.01 -0.18 0.91
C ILE A 10 13.06 -1.36 0.73
N GLY A 11 13.20 -2.08 -0.38
CA GLY A 11 12.40 -3.28 -0.65
C GLY A 11 10.91 -3.00 -0.88
N ASN A 12 10.58 -1.86 -1.49
CA ASN A 12 9.19 -1.51 -1.78
C ASN A 12 8.55 -2.56 -2.71
N PRO A 13 7.45 -3.22 -2.32
CA PRO A 13 6.81 -4.27 -3.12
C PRO A 13 6.43 -3.84 -4.55
N LEU A 14 6.17 -2.54 -4.78
CA LEU A 14 5.85 -2.01 -6.10
C LEU A 14 6.97 -2.23 -7.11
N PHE A 15 8.23 -2.33 -6.67
CA PHE A 15 9.35 -2.69 -7.54
C PHE A 15 9.23 -4.14 -8.05
N ASN A 16 8.94 -5.08 -7.15
CA ASN A 16 8.81 -6.51 -7.49
C ASN A 16 7.55 -6.79 -8.32
N LEU A 17 6.53 -5.96 -8.20
CA LEU A 17 5.31 -6.03 -9.00
C LEU A 17 5.43 -5.28 -10.35
N GLU A 18 6.62 -4.76 -10.68
CA GLU A 18 6.90 -4.00 -11.90
C GLU A 18 6.02 -2.74 -12.07
N MET A 19 5.47 -2.22 -10.98
CA MET A 19 4.59 -1.03 -10.96
C MET A 19 5.40 0.26 -10.90
N THR A 20 6.21 0.50 -11.93
CA THR A 20 7.19 1.59 -11.99
C THR A 20 6.56 2.99 -11.84
N LYS A 21 5.37 3.21 -12.40
CA LYS A 21 4.64 4.49 -12.31
C LYS A 21 4.19 4.77 -10.87
N GLU A 22 3.58 3.79 -10.23
CA GLU A 22 3.11 3.87 -8.85
C GLU A 22 4.29 3.97 -7.87
N LEU A 23 5.38 3.26 -8.11
CA LEU A 23 6.62 3.38 -7.33
C LEU A 23 7.19 4.79 -7.39
N LYS A 24 7.23 5.40 -8.59
CA LYS A 24 7.67 6.78 -8.76
C LYS A 24 6.77 7.76 -7.99
N ALA A 25 5.45 7.66 -8.17
CA ALA A 25 4.49 8.49 -7.45
C ALA A 25 4.63 8.32 -5.92
N TYR A 26 4.83 7.09 -5.45
CA TYR A 26 5.04 6.79 -4.04
C TYR A 26 6.32 7.45 -3.50
N ASN A 27 7.41 7.41 -4.27
CA ASN A 27 8.67 8.03 -3.88
C ASN A 27 8.60 9.57 -3.88
N GLU A 28 7.82 10.16 -4.79
CA GLU A 28 7.64 11.60 -4.91
C GLU A 28 6.62 12.19 -3.92
N ALA A 29 5.71 11.38 -3.37
CA ALA A 29 4.73 11.82 -2.37
C ALA A 29 5.40 12.48 -1.15
N LYS A 30 4.92 13.69 -0.80
CA LYS A 30 5.46 14.55 0.27
C LYS A 30 4.50 14.70 1.44
N SER A 31 3.24 14.34 1.27
CA SER A 31 2.19 14.41 2.27
C SER A 31 1.55 13.05 2.54
N ASP A 32 0.98 12.88 3.72
CA ASP A 32 0.20 11.69 4.06
C ASP A 32 -1.01 11.49 3.14
N GLU A 33 -1.63 12.58 2.68
CA GLU A 33 -2.77 12.53 1.75
C GLU A 33 -2.37 11.93 0.40
N GLU A 34 -1.22 12.32 -0.15
CA GLU A 34 -0.70 11.73 -1.39
C GLU A 34 -0.40 10.24 -1.22
N ILE A 35 0.19 9.85 -0.08
CA ILE A 35 0.47 8.44 0.23
C ILE A 35 -0.84 7.64 0.35
N ALA A 36 -1.83 8.17 1.07
CA ALA A 36 -3.14 7.54 1.23
C ALA A 36 -3.86 7.39 -0.12
N ASN A 37 -3.81 8.40 -0.98
CA ASN A 37 -4.37 8.35 -2.34
C ASN A 37 -3.72 7.26 -3.19
N ILE A 38 -2.40 7.06 -3.06
CA ILE A 38 -1.72 5.95 -3.74
C ILE A 38 -2.22 4.60 -3.24
N TYR A 39 -2.38 4.42 -1.92
CA TYR A 39 -2.94 3.19 -1.36
C TYR A 39 -4.35 2.91 -1.85
N HIS A 40 -5.23 3.91 -1.87
CA HIS A 40 -6.59 3.77 -2.42
C HIS A 40 -6.57 3.35 -3.90
N ASN A 41 -5.71 3.97 -4.71
CA ASN A 41 -5.56 3.61 -6.12
C ASN A 41 -5.07 2.16 -6.30
N LEU A 42 -4.11 1.71 -5.50
CA LEU A 42 -3.61 0.33 -5.55
C LEU A 42 -4.70 -0.68 -5.15
N LEU A 43 -5.50 -0.37 -4.12
CA LEU A 43 -6.64 -1.21 -3.71
C LEU A 43 -7.69 -1.28 -4.82
N ASN A 44 -8.10 -0.15 -5.40
CA ASN A 44 -9.04 -0.11 -6.52
C ASN A 44 -8.53 -0.91 -7.72
N GLN A 45 -7.25 -0.79 -8.06
CA GLN A 45 -6.63 -1.60 -9.11
C GLN A 45 -6.66 -3.09 -8.78
N SER A 46 -6.40 -3.45 -7.52
CA SER A 46 -6.42 -4.85 -7.08
C SER A 46 -7.82 -5.47 -7.18
N GLU A 47 -8.87 -4.72 -6.84
CA GLU A 47 -10.26 -5.17 -6.93
C GLU A 47 -10.71 -5.30 -8.39
N ASN A 48 -10.46 -4.27 -9.21
CA ASN A 48 -10.82 -4.27 -10.63
C ASN A 48 -10.16 -5.43 -11.39
N LYS A 49 -8.92 -5.78 -11.04
CA LYS A 49 -8.17 -6.88 -11.66
C LYS A 49 -8.36 -8.22 -10.94
N LYS A 50 -9.13 -8.28 -9.85
CA LYS A 50 -9.22 -9.42 -8.93
C LYS A 50 -7.85 -9.99 -8.55
N ASN A 51 -6.88 -9.10 -8.33
CA ASN A 51 -5.49 -9.45 -8.05
C ASN A 51 -5.24 -9.48 -6.54
N GLU A 52 -5.33 -10.67 -5.96
CA GLU A 52 -5.14 -10.89 -4.53
C GLU A 52 -3.71 -10.58 -4.05
N VAL A 53 -2.71 -10.80 -4.91
CA VAL A 53 -1.30 -10.51 -4.59
C VAL A 53 -1.11 -9.01 -4.38
N LEU A 54 -1.61 -8.19 -5.31
CA LEU A 54 -1.57 -6.74 -5.21
C LEU A 54 -2.33 -6.24 -3.97
N ARG A 55 -3.50 -6.81 -3.70
CA ARG A 55 -4.31 -6.49 -2.52
C ARG A 55 -3.52 -6.75 -1.23
N ASN A 56 -2.93 -7.93 -1.09
CA ASN A 56 -2.18 -8.33 0.10
C ASN A 56 -0.93 -7.47 0.32
N PHE A 57 -0.18 -7.17 -0.74
CA PHE A 57 0.96 -6.26 -0.63
C PHE A 57 0.52 -4.85 -0.25
N THR A 58 -0.57 -4.35 -0.83
CA THR A 58 -1.09 -3.01 -0.49
C THR A 58 -1.46 -2.93 0.98
N PHE A 59 -2.14 -3.95 1.54
CA PHE A 59 -2.41 -4.00 2.98
C PHE A 59 -1.13 -4.08 3.83
N ALA A 60 -0.13 -4.86 3.42
CA ALA A 60 1.16 -4.90 4.10
C ALA A 60 1.87 -3.52 4.08
N MET A 61 1.77 -2.79 2.97
CA MET A 61 2.30 -1.43 2.87
C MET A 61 1.58 -0.46 3.82
N ILE A 62 0.24 -0.52 3.89
CA ILE A 62 -0.56 0.28 4.82
C ILE A 62 -0.22 -0.07 6.27
N ALA A 63 -0.09 -1.36 6.58
CA ALA A 63 0.29 -1.87 7.89
C ALA A 63 1.64 -1.28 8.36
N PHE A 64 2.64 -1.37 7.49
CA PHE A 64 3.95 -0.78 7.73
C PHE A 64 3.85 0.74 7.94
N SER A 65 3.11 1.42 7.06
CA SER A 65 3.01 2.88 7.05
C SER A 65 2.37 3.44 8.31
N THR A 66 1.34 2.76 8.81
CA THR A 66 0.57 3.16 10.00
C THR A 66 1.13 2.57 11.31
N GLY A 67 2.10 1.66 11.24
CA GLY A 67 2.58 0.89 12.39
C GLY A 67 1.54 -0.05 12.99
N ARG A 68 0.43 -0.32 12.28
CA ARG A 68 -0.62 -1.26 12.68
C ARG A 68 -0.35 -2.60 12.02
N ASN A 69 -0.42 -3.71 12.75
CA ASN A 69 -0.35 -5.03 12.13
C ASN A 69 -1.72 -5.36 11.50
N LEU A 70 -1.92 -4.94 10.25
CA LEU A 70 -3.10 -5.30 9.46
C LEU A 70 -2.81 -6.62 8.75
N THR A 71 -2.84 -7.73 9.49
CA THR A 71 -2.72 -9.05 8.88
C THR A 71 -4.01 -9.31 8.09
N PRO A 72 -3.98 -9.44 6.74
CA PRO A 72 -5.20 -9.60 5.94
C PRO A 72 -5.99 -10.87 6.29
N GLN A 73 -5.32 -11.85 6.92
CA GLN A 73 -5.90 -13.12 7.32
C GLN A 73 -6.91 -13.01 8.47
N LEU A 74 -6.87 -11.98 9.32
CA LEU A 74 -7.81 -11.85 10.44
C LEU A 74 -9.26 -11.57 9.97
N TRP A 75 -9.44 -11.01 8.78
CA TRP A 75 -10.77 -10.69 8.25
C TRP A 75 -11.53 -11.93 7.72
N TYR A 76 -10.84 -13.04 7.48
CA TYR A 76 -11.45 -14.30 7.01
C TYR A 76 -11.83 -15.28 8.13
N TYR A 77 -11.52 -14.98 9.39
CA TYR A 77 -11.85 -15.84 10.55
C TYR A 77 -13.06 -15.35 11.36
N GLU A 78 -13.73 -14.28 10.93
CA GLU A 78 -14.90 -13.72 11.64
C GLU A 78 -16.21 -13.74 10.82
N ASN A 79 -16.38 -14.68 9.88
CA ASN A 79 -17.71 -14.99 9.30
C ASN A 79 -17.90 -16.49 9.07
#